data_AF-A0A6J6I061-F1
#
_entry.id   AF-A0A6J6I061-F1
#
_cell.length_a   1.000
_cell.length_b   1.000
_cell.length_c   1.000
_cell.angle_alpha   90.00
_cell.angle_beta   90.00
_cell.angle_gamma   90.00
#
_symmetry.space_group_name_H-M   'P 1'
#
loop_
_entity.id
_entity.type
_entity.pdbx_description
1 polymer ?
#
loop_
_entity_poly.entity_id
_entity_poly.type
_entity_poly.pdbx_seq_one_letter_code
_entity_poly.pdbx_strand_id
1 'polypeptide(L)'
;MNFPHMLNEQAIHIAHVVKHATENDITRIETSEQAELDWVEDIKSNSTMNLKFLEACTPGYYNNEGKPAERAAQNGSYGKGPVAFVRLLEAWRATGDFAGLEMQK
;
A
#
# COMPACT_ATOMS: atom_id res chain seq x y z
N MET A 1 6.85 -14.21 -4.94
CA MET A 1 5.88 -13.17 -5.34
C MET A 1 5.90 -13.07 -6.86
N ASN A 2 4.75 -12.98 -7.53
CA ASN A 2 4.70 -12.72 -8.97
C ASN A 2 4.64 -11.20 -9.19
N PHE A 3 5.80 -10.59 -9.46
CA PHE A 3 5.91 -9.14 -9.62
C PHE A 3 5.11 -8.59 -10.81
N PRO A 4 5.16 -9.18 -12.02
CA PRO A 4 4.30 -8.74 -13.14
C PRO A 4 2.81 -8.69 -12.79
N HIS A 5 2.29 -9.68 -12.07
CA HIS A 5 0.90 -9.67 -11.64
C HIS A 5 0.61 -8.48 -10.71
N MET A 6 1.42 -8.26 -9.68
CA MET A 6 1.21 -7.14 -8.74
C MET A 6 1.39 -5.77 -9.39
N LEU A 7 2.24 -5.65 -10.40
CA LEU A 7 2.36 -4.43 -11.20
C LEU A 7 1.09 -4.17 -12.01
N ASN A 8 0.51 -5.21 -12.60
CA ASN A 8 -0.76 -5.10 -13.32
C ASN A 8 -1.92 -4.70 -12.38
N GLU A 9 -2.02 -5.29 -11.19
CA GLU A 9 -3.06 -4.94 -10.21
C GLU A 9 -2.98 -3.47 -9.76
N GLN A 10 -1.76 -2.97 -9.54
CA GLN A 10 -1.55 -1.55 -9.23
C GLN A 10 -1.85 -0.64 -10.42
N ALA A 11 -1.46 -1.04 -11.64
CA ALA A 11 -1.77 -0.27 -12.85
C ALA A 11 -3.28 -0.13 -13.07
N ILE A 12 -4.05 -1.20 -12.86
CA ILE A 12 -5.52 -1.17 -12.91
C ILE A 12 -6.09 -0.20 -11.87
N HIS A 13 -5.57 -0.24 -10.64
CA HIS A 13 -6.03 0.64 -9.57
C HIS A 13 -5.74 2.13 -9.87
N ILE A 14 -4.53 2.46 -10.30
CA ILE A 14 -4.15 3.83 -10.67
C ILE A 14 -5.01 4.31 -11.86
N ALA A 15 -5.17 3.47 -12.89
CA ALA A 15 -5.99 3.81 -14.05
C ALA A 15 -7.45 4.09 -13.68
N HIS A 16 -8.02 3.36 -12.71
CA HIS A 16 -9.38 3.60 -12.20
C HIS A 16 -9.52 5.01 -11.58
N VAL A 17 -8.55 5.40 -10.75
CA VAL A 17 -8.52 6.74 -10.11
C VAL A 17 -8.34 7.85 -11.15
N VAL A 18 -7.38 7.69 -12.07
CA VAL A 18 -7.11 8.66 -13.14
C VAL A 18 -8.30 8.81 -14.08
N LYS A 19 -8.98 7.71 -14.40
CA LYS A 19 -10.20 7.74 -15.22
C LYS A 19 -11.28 8.60 -14.56
N HIS A 20 -11.58 8.34 -13.28
CA HIS A 20 -12.57 9.12 -12.54
C HIS A 20 -12.22 10.61 -12.50
N ALA A 21 -10.95 10.94 -12.24
CA ALA A 21 -10.50 12.32 -12.23
C ALA A 21 -10.68 13.01 -13.58
N THR A 22 -10.31 12.32 -14.66
CA THR A 22 -10.47 12.82 -16.04
C THR A 22 -11.93 13.06 -16.40
N GLU A 23 -12.83 12.13 -16.03
CA GLU A 23 -14.26 12.23 -16.32
C GLU A 23 -14.99 13.34 -15.54
N ASN A 24 -14.38 13.85 -14.45
CA ASN A 24 -15.00 14.83 -13.54
C ASN A 24 -14.24 16.16 -13.46
N ASP A 25 -13.30 16.41 -14.38
CA ASP A 25 -12.43 17.59 -14.41
C ASP A 25 -11.65 17.82 -13.11
N ILE A 26 -11.28 16.75 -12.40
CA ILE A 26 -10.44 16.83 -11.20
C ILE A 26 -8.99 16.98 -11.66
N THR A 27 -8.31 18.03 -11.20
CA THR A 27 -6.91 18.34 -11.56
C THR A 27 -5.92 17.97 -10.46
N ARG A 28 -6.40 17.79 -9.23
CA ARG A 28 -5.60 17.42 -8.07
C ARG A 28 -6.25 16.30 -7.27
N ILE A 29 -5.47 15.28 -6.97
CA ILE A 29 -5.84 14.13 -6.15
C ILE A 29 -4.75 13.99 -5.09
N GLU A 30 -5.15 14.03 -3.83
CA GLU A 30 -4.27 13.79 -2.69
C GLU A 30 -4.88 12.69 -1.81
N THR A 31 -4.05 12.01 -1.04
CA THR A 31 -4.56 11.18 0.06
C THR A 31 -4.75 12.10 1.27
N SER A 32 -5.86 11.95 2.01
CA SER A 32 -6.04 12.70 3.25
C SER A 32 -5.02 12.25 4.29
N GLU A 33 -4.61 13.17 5.17
CA GLU A 33 -3.66 12.87 6.23
C GLU A 33 -4.12 11.68 7.10
N GLN A 34 -5.42 11.64 7.43
CA GLN A 34 -5.99 10.54 8.22
C GLN A 34 -5.93 9.20 7.47
N ALA A 35 -6.21 9.17 6.16
CA ALA A 35 -6.15 7.94 5.38
C ALA A 35 -4.72 7.40 5.26
N GLU A 36 -3.73 8.29 5.12
CA GLU A 36 -2.31 7.89 5.14
C GLU A 36 -1.93 7.31 6.51
N LEU A 37 -2.29 7.98 7.61
CA LEU A 37 -2.00 7.52 8.96
C LEU A 37 -2.64 6.16 9.26
N ASP A 38 -3.91 5.98 8.89
CA ASP A 38 -4.63 4.72 9.07
C ASP A 38 -3.99 3.59 8.26
N TRP A 39 -3.56 3.88 7.02
CA TRP A 39 -2.86 2.91 6.19
C TRP A 39 -1.51 2.50 6.78
N VAL A 40 -0.71 3.46 7.25
CA VAL A 40 0.58 3.19 7.90
C VAL A 40 0.39 2.36 9.17
N GLU A 41 -0.66 2.62 9.95
CA GLU A 41 -0.95 1.84 11.15
C GLU A 41 -1.43 0.42 10.81
N ASP A 42 -2.22 0.22 9.75
CA ASP A 42 -2.56 -1.12 9.27
C ASP A 42 -1.31 -1.89 8.79
N ILE A 43 -0.39 -1.24 8.07
CA ILE A 43 0.88 -1.86 7.68
C ILE A 43 1.71 -2.26 8.90
N LYS A 44 1.85 -1.38 9.89
CA LYS A 44 2.60 -1.66 11.13
C LYS A 44 1.97 -2.81 11.93
N SER A 45 0.66 -2.78 12.13
CA SER A 45 -0.06 -3.77 12.94
C SER A 45 -0.07 -5.17 12.32
N ASN A 46 -0.05 -5.25 10.98
CA ASN A 46 0.00 -6.53 10.27
C ASN A 46 1.42 -6.94 9.84
N SER A 47 2.46 -6.18 10.18
CA SER A 47 3.83 -6.52 9.78
C SER A 47 4.24 -7.86 10.38
N THR A 48 4.37 -8.88 9.53
CA THR A 48 4.94 -10.19 9.89
C THR A 48 6.45 -10.11 10.12
N MET A 49 7.08 -9.01 9.70
CA MET A 49 8.50 -8.72 9.90
C MET A 49 8.67 -7.80 11.11
N ASN A 50 8.48 -8.34 12.32
CA ASN A 50 8.92 -7.62 13.51
C ASN A 50 10.46 -7.55 13.54
N LEU A 51 11.01 -6.50 14.17
CA LEU A 51 12.46 -6.27 14.26
C LEU A 51 13.24 -7.52 14.67
N LYS A 52 12.71 -8.30 15.62
CA LYS A 52 13.32 -9.54 16.11
C LYS A 52 13.40 -10.64 15.04
N PHE A 53 12.40 -10.76 14.16
CA PHE A 53 12.43 -11.70 13.04
C PHE A 53 13.48 -11.29 12.00
N LEU A 54 13.54 -9.99 11.67
CA LEU A 54 14.55 -9.45 10.74
C LEU A 54 15.97 -9.59 11.29
N GLU A 55 16.18 -9.38 12.58
CA GLU A 55 17.47 -9.57 13.27
C GLU A 55 17.89 -11.05 13.37
N ALA A 56 16.93 -11.97 13.44
CA ALA A 56 17.19 -13.41 13.51
C ALA A 56 17.47 -14.06 12.15
N CYS A 57 17.16 -13.38 11.04
CA CYS A 57 17.54 -13.85 9.71
C CYS A 57 19.05 -13.71 9.48
N THR A 58 19.63 -14.63 8.71
CA THR A 58 20.98 -14.48 8.18
C THR A 58 21.10 -13.13 7.47
N PRO A 59 22.19 -12.36 7.67
CA PRO A 59 22.39 -11.06 7.01
C PRO A 59 22.16 -11.15 5.50
N GLY A 60 21.37 -10.21 4.98
CA GLY A 60 21.19 -10.06 3.54
C GLY A 60 20.33 -8.85 3.16
N TYR A 61 20.05 -8.72 1.87
CA TYR A 61 19.33 -7.58 1.28
C TYR A 61 18.01 -7.25 1.98
N TYR A 62 17.24 -8.26 2.40
CA TYR A 62 15.92 -8.09 3.01
C TYR A 62 15.91 -7.54 4.44
N ASN A 63 17.03 -7.63 5.16
CA ASN A 63 17.16 -7.10 6.53
C ASN A 63 18.31 -6.09 6.66
N ASN A 64 18.76 -5.52 5.53
CA ASN A 64 19.86 -4.55 5.48
C ASN A 64 21.13 -5.08 6.16
N GLU A 65 21.57 -6.29 5.79
CA GLU A 65 22.74 -6.96 6.37
C GLU A 65 22.64 -7.12 7.91
N GLY A 66 21.44 -7.42 8.40
CA GLY A 66 21.14 -7.54 9.83
C GLY A 66 20.98 -6.21 10.57
N LYS A 67 20.83 -5.09 9.85
CA LYS A 67 20.62 -3.74 10.41
C LYS A 67 19.28 -3.15 9.96
N PRO A 68 18.14 -3.73 10.35
CA PRO A 68 16.83 -3.20 9.98
C PRO A 68 16.70 -1.73 10.39
N ALA A 69 16.24 -0.89 9.46
CA ALA A 69 16.04 0.53 9.70
C ALA A 69 14.93 0.77 10.75
N GLU A 70 15.00 1.89 11.46
CA GLU A 70 14.01 2.28 12.48
C GLU A 70 12.56 2.30 11.93
N ARG A 71 12.42 2.56 10.62
CA ARG A 71 11.16 2.60 9.88
C ARG A 71 10.86 1.31 9.10
N ALA A 72 11.55 0.20 9.36
CA ALA A 72 11.36 -1.04 8.61
C ALA A 72 9.93 -1.59 8.69
N ALA A 73 9.25 -1.41 9.83
CA ALA A 73 7.87 -1.87 10.00
C ALA A 73 6.87 -1.07 9.15
N GLN A 74 6.99 0.26 9.09
CA GLN A 74 6.11 1.12 8.29
C GLN A 74 6.39 1.03 6.78
N ASN A 75 7.63 0.70 6.40
CA ASN A 75 8.02 0.54 4.99
C ASN A 75 7.79 -0.89 4.50
N GLY A 76 7.12 -1.72 5.31
CA GLY A 76 6.81 -3.11 5.00
C GLY A 76 5.73 -3.23 3.92
N SER A 77 5.65 -4.42 3.33
CA SER A 77 4.53 -4.77 2.45
C SER A 77 3.26 -5.07 3.26
N TYR A 78 2.11 -5.09 2.57
CA TYR A 78 0.83 -5.48 3.16
C TYR A 78 0.89 -6.89 3.78
N GLY A 79 0.78 -6.98 5.10
CA GLY A 79 1.11 -8.17 5.88
C GLY A 79 0.19 -9.39 5.68
N LYS A 80 -1.02 -9.20 5.17
CA LYS A 80 -1.98 -10.29 4.88
C LYS A 80 -1.73 -10.96 3.52
N GLY A 81 -0.70 -10.52 2.79
CA GLY A 81 -0.28 -11.11 1.53
C GLY A 81 -0.99 -10.55 0.28
N PRO A 82 -0.50 -10.93 -0.92
CA PRO A 82 -0.92 -10.30 -2.18
C PRO A 82 -2.39 -10.54 -2.53
N VAL A 83 -2.93 -11.73 -2.24
CA VAL A 83 -4.35 -12.05 -2.53
C VAL A 83 -5.30 -11.18 -1.70
N ALA A 84 -4.97 -10.96 -0.42
CA ALA A 84 -5.77 -10.09 0.45
C ALA A 84 -5.68 -8.62 0.00
N PHE A 85 -4.50 -8.18 -0.45
CA PHE A 85 -4.30 -6.84 -0.99
C PHE A 85 -5.11 -6.60 -2.27
N VAL A 86 -5.13 -7.55 -3.20
CA VAL A 86 -5.94 -7.43 -4.43
C VAL A 86 -7.42 -7.29 -4.10
N ARG A 87 -7.95 -8.12 -3.20
CA ARG A 87 -9.34 -8.03 -2.74
C ARG A 87 -9.67 -6.70 -2.07
N LEU A 88 -8.72 -6.15 -1.30
CA LEU A 88 -8.87 -4.83 -0.69
C LEU A 88 -9.05 -3.75 -1.77
N LEU A 89 -8.18 -3.75 -2.80
CA LEU A 89 -8.28 -2.80 -3.91
C LEU A 89 -9.57 -2.99 -4.72
N GLU A 90 -10.00 -4.23 -4.96
CA GLU A 90 -11.27 -4.53 -5.64
C GLU A 90 -12.47 -4.01 -4.86
N ALA A 91 -12.52 -4.26 -3.55
CA ALA A 91 -13.59 -3.80 -2.68
C ALA A 91 -13.65 -2.26 -2.64
N TRP A 92 -12.50 -1.61 -2.48
CA TRP A 92 -12.42 -0.14 -2.47
C TRP A 92 -12.87 0.46 -3.81
N ARG A 93 -12.48 -0.12 -4.96
CA ARG A 93 -12.97 0.37 -6.26
C ARG A 93 -14.48 0.16 -6.46
N ALA A 94 -15.04 -0.87 -5.83
CA ALA A 94 -16.46 -1.18 -5.95
C ALA A 94 -17.37 -0.21 -5.18
N THR A 95 -16.86 0.49 -4.16
CA THR A 95 -17.64 1.53 -3.45
C THR A 95 -17.86 2.75 -4.34
N GLY A 96 -16.85 3.11 -5.15
CA GLY A 96 -16.89 4.26 -6.06
C GLY A 96 -16.93 5.62 -5.37
N ASP A 97 -16.77 5.65 -4.04
CA ASP A 97 -16.76 6.87 -3.22
C ASP A 97 -15.37 7.50 -3.10
N PHE A 98 -14.34 6.79 -3.57
CA PHE A 98 -12.93 7.18 -3.49
C PHE A 98 -12.51 7.52 -2.05
N ALA A 99 -13.03 6.77 -1.07
CA ALA A 99 -12.79 7.01 0.36
C ALA A 99 -11.30 7.19 0.67
N GLY A 100 -10.99 8.27 1.40
CA GLY A 100 -9.63 8.64 1.78
C GLY A 100 -8.90 9.54 0.79
N LEU A 101 -9.48 9.82 -0.39
CA LEU A 101 -8.92 10.78 -1.35
C LEU A 101 -9.60 12.15 -1.23
N GLU A 102 -8.78 13.19 -1.33
CA GLU A 102 -9.20 14.57 -1.48
C GLU A 102 -9.03 14.97 -2.94
N MET A 103 -10.13 15.40 -3.57
CA MET A 103 -10.17 15.69 -5.01
C MET A 103 -10.62 17.13 -5.27
N GLN A 104 -9.87 17.84 -6.10
CA GLN A 104 -10.09 19.26 -6.41
C GLN A 104 -9.96 19.53 -7.91
N LYS A 105 -10.70 20.53 -8.38
CA LYS A 105 -10.60 21.07 -9.76
C LYS A 105 -9.53 22.14 -9.85
#